data_AF-A0A8S4NVU4-F1
#
_entry.id   AF-A0A8S4NVU4-F1
#
_cell.length_a   1.000
_cell.length_b   1.000
_cell.length_c   1.000
_cell.angle_alpha   90.00
_cell.angle_beta   90.00
_cell.angle_gamma   90.00
#
_symmetry.space_group_name_H-M   'P 1'
#
loop_
_entity.id
_entity.type
_entity.pdbx_description
1 polymer ?
#
loop_
_entity_poly.entity_id
_entity_poly.type
_entity_poly.pdbx_seq_one_letter_code
_entity_poly.pdbx_strand_id
1 'polypeptide(L)'
;KPIYVGTSNCLSEVYSLDYFRNYENHFEGHFVLYKHKTLPFEVQVIYQRCYQVHGTCNCGAAVKAGDSVFVVDRCERDIRDQPIFGREEERRYSPPMKTFAYVWDGEFTPGIRILSKSGGKKYIVYLSTGTKITIEQTYGHFINVYVTGGAGDFDNTEGLCGTFNDNPQDELMMRDGTIYRGPGSDRGGQPKAFSQEWRVPESERIFGGVSKTGWRPPMVCECHEQEDNNPCGYDYITEHCDQIEEGTKDITDRLPIVNMESFQGDVPMQVPMMMRMRVRRQAVDYNSTDWEGPIK
;
A
#
# COMPACT_ATOMS: atom_id res chain seq x y z
N LYS A 1 7.89 -21.02 17.17
CA LYS A 1 6.52 -20.60 17.57
C LYS A 1 5.78 -20.28 16.27
N PRO A 2 4.50 -20.64 16.10
CA PRO A 2 3.79 -20.26 14.88
C PRO A 2 3.72 -18.73 14.83
N ILE A 3 4.28 -18.14 13.78
CA ILE A 3 4.15 -16.72 13.46
C ILE A 3 2.65 -16.53 13.20
N TYR A 4 1.99 -15.70 14.00
CA TYR A 4 0.60 -15.32 13.71
C TYR A 4 0.64 -14.39 12.50
N VAL A 5 0.57 -15.00 11.31
CA VAL A 5 0.41 -14.31 10.04
C VAL A 5 -0.98 -13.70 10.04
N GLY A 6 -1.09 -12.41 10.35
CA GLY A 6 -2.38 -11.76 10.29
C GLY A 6 -2.50 -10.74 9.17
N THR A 7 -3.74 -10.61 8.70
CA THR A 7 -4.30 -9.55 7.85
C THR A 7 -4.67 -8.28 8.62
N SER A 8 -3.87 -7.21 8.57
CA SER A 8 -4.25 -5.93 9.18
C SER A 8 -5.35 -5.26 8.36
N ASN A 9 -6.52 -4.97 8.92
CA ASN A 9 -7.55 -4.21 8.19
C ASN A 9 -7.16 -2.74 8.19
N CYS A 10 -6.94 -2.10 7.05
CA CYS A 10 -6.76 -0.64 7.02
C CYS A 10 -8.05 0.02 6.57
N LEU A 11 -8.84 0.46 7.55
CA LEU A 11 -9.78 1.57 7.42
C LEU A 11 -9.08 2.83 7.99
N SER A 12 -9.81 3.89 8.35
CA SER A 12 -9.27 4.82 9.36
C SER A 12 -8.73 4.05 10.57
N GLU A 13 -9.36 2.91 10.91
CA GLU A 13 -8.82 1.95 11.86
C GLU A 13 -7.64 1.17 11.26
N VAL A 14 -6.47 1.28 11.88
CA VAL A 14 -5.24 0.54 11.59
C VAL A 14 -5.06 -0.55 12.63
N TYR A 15 -4.69 -1.74 12.18
CA TYR A 15 -4.27 -2.85 13.01
C TYR A 15 -2.77 -3.06 12.81
N SER A 16 -2.02 -3.21 13.89
CA SER A 16 -0.60 -3.52 13.79
C SER A 16 -0.37 -4.98 13.35
N LEU A 17 0.80 -5.26 12.80
CA LEU A 17 1.16 -6.59 12.28
C LEU A 17 1.21 -7.66 13.38
N ASP A 18 1.52 -7.27 14.61
CA ASP A 18 1.54 -8.13 15.79
C ASP A 18 0.16 -8.23 16.48
N TYR A 19 -0.88 -7.56 15.97
CA TYR A 19 -2.28 -7.59 16.47
C TYR A 19 -2.56 -7.05 17.85
N PHE A 20 -1.52 -6.64 18.58
CA PHE A 20 -1.70 -6.15 19.93
C PHE A 20 -2.25 -4.73 19.98
N ARG A 21 -2.19 -3.99 18.85
CA ARG A 21 -2.72 -2.63 18.74
C ARG A 21 -3.70 -2.51 17.58
N ASN A 22 -4.83 -1.86 17.85
CA ASN A 22 -5.62 -1.18 16.84
C ASN A 22 -5.83 0.27 17.27
N TYR A 23 -5.91 1.19 16.32
CA TYR A 23 -6.11 2.61 16.56
C TYR A 23 -6.66 3.29 15.30
N GLU A 24 -7.12 4.52 15.41
CA GLU A 24 -7.67 5.29 14.30
C GLU A 24 -6.70 6.38 13.82
N ASN A 25 -6.60 6.55 12.50
CA ASN A 25 -5.97 7.67 11.82
C ASN A 25 -7.03 8.41 10.99
N HIS A 26 -7.33 9.64 11.41
CA HIS A 26 -8.32 10.52 10.79
C HIS A 26 -7.70 11.63 9.93
N PHE A 27 -6.41 11.53 9.62
CA PHE A 27 -5.72 12.53 8.80
C PHE A 27 -5.81 12.18 7.31
N GLU A 28 -6.08 13.19 6.49
CA GLU A 28 -5.98 13.07 5.04
C GLU A 28 -4.51 13.10 4.61
N GLY A 29 -4.20 12.46 3.49
CA GLY A 29 -2.88 12.49 2.87
C GLY A 29 -2.33 11.11 2.53
N HIS A 30 -1.02 11.07 2.29
CA HIS A 30 -0.28 9.85 2.01
C HIS A 30 0.38 9.36 3.29
N PHE A 31 0.34 8.06 3.57
CA PHE A 31 0.94 7.47 4.76
C PHE A 31 1.76 6.23 4.41
N VAL A 32 2.87 6.04 5.12
CA VAL A 32 3.62 4.78 5.09
C VAL A 32 2.86 3.77 5.93
N LEU A 33 2.20 2.83 5.27
CA LEU A 33 1.49 1.75 5.96
C LEU A 33 2.49 0.71 6.48
N TYR A 34 3.38 0.27 5.59
CA TYR A 34 4.46 -0.67 5.88
C TYR A 34 5.71 -0.21 5.15
N LYS A 35 6.87 -0.39 5.78
CA LYS A 35 8.18 -0.22 5.17
C LYS A 35 9.15 -1.20 5.78
N HIS A 36 9.95 -1.84 4.95
CA HIS A 36 11.01 -2.73 5.42
C HIS A 36 12.24 -1.90 5.80
N LYS A 37 12.89 -2.22 6.92
CA LYS A 37 14.04 -1.45 7.46
C LYS A 37 15.28 -1.53 6.55
N THR A 38 15.56 -2.71 5.98
CA THR A 38 16.76 -2.97 5.17
C THR A 38 16.50 -3.19 3.68
N LEU A 39 15.37 -3.81 3.30
CA LEU A 39 15.00 -4.06 1.91
C LEU A 39 14.19 -2.87 1.34
N PRO A 40 14.27 -2.61 0.03
CA PRO A 40 13.57 -1.48 -0.61
C PRO A 40 12.08 -1.79 -0.86
N PHE A 41 11.38 -2.23 0.18
CA PHE A 41 9.95 -2.53 0.17
C PHE A 41 9.17 -1.52 0.98
N GLU A 42 8.08 -1.02 0.40
CA GLU A 42 7.25 0.00 1.02
C GLU A 42 5.83 -0.06 0.48
N VAL A 43 4.85 0.12 1.36
CA VAL A 43 3.44 0.25 1.01
C VAL A 43 2.97 1.60 1.49
N GLN A 44 2.62 2.48 0.55
CA GLN A 44 2.00 3.76 0.84
C GLN A 44 0.51 3.72 0.53
N VAL A 45 -0.28 4.42 1.33
CA VAL A 45 -1.75 4.49 1.20
C VAL A 45 -2.20 5.96 1.14
N ILE A 46 -3.34 6.21 0.49
CA ILE A 46 -3.97 7.53 0.40
C ILE A 46 -5.24 7.53 1.25
N TYR A 47 -5.25 8.39 2.27
CA TYR A 47 -6.39 8.67 3.12
C TYR A 47 -7.07 9.93 2.61
N GLN A 48 -8.34 9.84 2.24
CA GLN A 48 -9.17 10.96 1.82
C GLN A 48 -10.43 11.00 2.70
N ARG A 49 -11.00 12.18 2.92
CA ARG A 49 -12.27 12.32 3.64
C ARG A 49 -13.36 11.38 3.10
N CYS A 50 -14.02 10.65 4.00
CA CYS A 50 -15.20 9.85 3.66
C CYS A 50 -16.43 10.77 3.48
N TYR A 51 -17.31 10.45 2.54
CA TYR A 51 -18.61 11.09 2.43
C TYR A 51 -19.53 10.68 3.60
N GLN A 52 -20.24 11.63 4.22
CA GLN A 52 -21.21 11.44 5.33
C GLN A 52 -20.70 10.86 6.65
N VAL A 53 -19.42 10.48 6.76
CA VAL A 53 -18.82 10.00 8.02
C VAL A 53 -17.79 11.02 8.50
N HIS A 54 -17.72 11.23 9.81
CA HIS A 54 -16.63 11.97 10.44
C HIS A 54 -15.39 11.06 10.47
N GLY A 55 -14.62 11.02 9.38
CA GLY A 55 -13.40 10.20 9.29
C GLY A 55 -12.75 10.22 7.90
N THR A 56 -11.67 9.45 7.76
CA THR A 56 -10.93 9.27 6.52
C THR A 56 -11.03 7.84 5.98
N CYS A 57 -10.88 7.70 4.68
CA CYS A 57 -11.05 6.44 3.99
C CYS A 57 -9.88 6.22 3.04
N ASN A 58 -9.42 4.98 3.00
CA ASN A 58 -8.44 4.53 2.03
C ASN A 58 -9.05 4.59 0.62
N CYS A 59 -8.35 5.23 -0.30
CA CYS A 59 -8.77 5.34 -1.70
C CYS A 59 -7.68 4.98 -2.72
N GLY A 60 -6.43 4.87 -2.28
CA GLY A 60 -5.32 4.49 -3.14
C GLY A 60 -4.21 3.78 -2.37
N ALA A 61 -3.47 2.95 -3.08
CA ALA A 61 -2.34 2.22 -2.53
C ALA A 61 -1.22 2.13 -3.58
N ALA A 62 0.02 2.21 -3.13
CA ALA A 62 1.20 1.98 -3.94
C ALA A 62 2.12 0.98 -3.22
N VAL A 63 2.55 -0.05 -3.91
CA VAL A 63 3.43 -1.11 -3.41
C VAL A 63 4.76 -1.03 -4.16
N LYS A 64 5.82 -0.64 -3.46
CA LYS A 64 7.19 -0.61 -3.96
C LYS A 64 7.87 -1.95 -3.69
N ALA A 65 8.43 -2.54 -4.74
CA ALA A 65 9.33 -3.69 -4.67
C ALA A 65 10.63 -3.33 -5.41
N GLY A 66 11.66 -2.89 -4.69
CA GLY A 66 12.89 -2.43 -5.32
C GLY A 66 12.67 -1.21 -6.19
N ASP A 67 12.91 -1.39 -7.50
CA ASP A 67 12.81 -0.34 -8.52
C ASP A 67 11.40 -0.31 -9.17
N SER A 68 10.52 -1.24 -8.81
CA SER A 68 9.15 -1.28 -9.34
C SER A 68 8.13 -0.76 -8.34
N VAL A 69 7.12 -0.04 -8.82
CA VAL A 69 5.99 0.40 -8.00
C VAL A 69 4.68 0.03 -8.67
N PHE A 70 3.90 -0.83 -8.03
CA PHE A 70 2.52 -1.12 -8.44
C PHE A 70 1.55 -0.15 -7.76
N VAL A 71 0.68 0.49 -8.55
CA VAL A 71 -0.26 1.51 -8.07
C VAL A 71 -1.69 1.08 -8.32
N VAL A 72 -2.52 1.25 -7.29
CA VAL A 72 -3.97 1.13 -7.31
C VAL A 72 -4.57 2.49 -6.95
N ASP A 73 -5.27 3.13 -7.89
CA ASP A 73 -5.94 4.42 -7.70
C ASP A 73 -7.45 4.27 -7.82
N ARG A 74 -8.16 4.57 -6.73
CA ARG A 74 -9.62 4.68 -6.66
C ARG A 74 -10.05 6.02 -6.06
N CYS A 75 -9.12 6.97 -5.91
CA CYS A 75 -9.40 8.25 -5.29
C CYS A 75 -10.28 9.13 -6.18
N GLU A 76 -11.31 9.72 -5.57
CA GLU A 76 -12.26 10.60 -6.23
C GLU A 76 -11.83 12.05 -6.05
N ARG A 77 -11.34 12.67 -7.12
CA ARG A 77 -10.71 14.00 -7.07
C ARG A 77 -11.70 15.17 -7.17
N ASP A 78 -12.99 14.91 -7.38
CA ASP A 78 -14.07 15.90 -7.28
C ASP A 78 -15.11 15.42 -6.25
N ILE A 79 -15.21 16.12 -5.11
CA ILE A 79 -16.14 15.78 -4.02
C ILE A 79 -17.61 15.88 -4.49
N ARG A 80 -17.89 16.62 -5.57
CA ARG A 80 -19.24 16.75 -6.14
C ARG A 80 -19.66 15.54 -6.97
N ASP A 81 -18.71 14.70 -7.38
CA ASP A 81 -18.97 13.45 -8.07
C ASP A 81 -19.08 12.26 -7.08
N GLN A 82 -18.88 12.49 -5.77
CA GLN A 82 -19.06 11.44 -4.77
C GLN A 82 -20.56 11.10 -4.65
N PRO A 83 -20.94 9.85 -4.97
CA PRO A 83 -22.33 9.43 -4.99
C PRO A 83 -22.94 9.47 -3.58
N ILE A 84 -24.22 9.84 -3.52
CA ILE A 84 -24.92 10.05 -2.26
C ILE A 84 -25.34 8.70 -1.71
N PHE A 85 -24.66 8.21 -0.66
CA PHE A 85 -25.09 7.01 0.09
C PHE A 85 -26.61 7.04 0.32
N GLY A 86 -27.33 6.12 -0.34
CA GLY A 86 -28.78 5.97 -0.19
C GLY A 86 -29.61 5.95 -1.48
N ARG A 87 -29.04 6.16 -2.68
CA ARG A 87 -29.78 5.90 -3.93
C ARG A 87 -29.50 4.49 -4.47
N GLU A 88 -30.56 3.70 -4.65
CA GLU A 88 -30.49 2.34 -5.24
C GLU A 88 -29.78 2.28 -6.60
N GLU A 89 -29.76 3.39 -7.35
CA GLU A 89 -29.12 3.48 -8.67
C GLU A 89 -27.58 3.44 -8.62
N GLU A 90 -26.95 3.80 -7.50
CA GLU A 90 -25.49 3.86 -7.34
C GLU A 90 -24.84 2.52 -6.97
N ARG A 91 -25.63 1.53 -6.50
CA ARG A 91 -25.17 0.13 -6.39
C ARG A 91 -24.73 -0.44 -7.75
N ARG A 92 -25.11 0.21 -8.86
CA ARG A 92 -24.93 -0.27 -10.24
C ARG A 92 -23.65 0.22 -10.92
N TYR A 93 -22.99 1.26 -10.41
CA TYR A 93 -21.76 1.81 -11.01
C TYR A 93 -20.67 2.02 -9.97
N SER A 94 -19.97 0.95 -9.64
CA SER A 94 -18.75 1.03 -8.83
C SER A 94 -17.56 0.99 -9.80
N PRO A 95 -16.95 2.14 -10.14
CA PRO A 95 -15.89 2.17 -11.14
C PRO A 95 -14.74 1.24 -10.71
N PRO A 96 -14.14 0.50 -11.66
CA PRO A 96 -13.05 -0.41 -11.35
C PRO A 96 -11.86 0.38 -10.79
N MET A 97 -11.07 -0.27 -9.94
CA MET A 97 -9.81 0.29 -9.49
C MET A 97 -8.87 0.50 -10.69
N LYS A 98 -8.30 1.71 -10.82
CA LYS A 98 -7.31 1.99 -11.86
C LYS A 98 -5.99 1.40 -11.40
N THR A 99 -5.35 0.61 -12.26
CA THR A 99 -4.08 -0.04 -11.93
C THR A 99 -3.06 0.19 -13.02
N PHE A 100 -1.82 0.44 -12.60
CA PHE A 100 -0.65 0.61 -13.45
C PHE A 100 0.61 0.37 -12.61
N ALA A 101 1.75 0.24 -13.26
CA ALA A 101 3.03 0.11 -12.57
C ALA A 101 4.09 1.04 -13.16
N TYR A 102 4.99 1.53 -12.31
CA TYR A 102 6.24 2.16 -12.70
C TYR A 102 7.35 1.12 -12.66
N VAL A 103 8.14 1.04 -13.73
CA VAL A 103 9.23 0.08 -13.88
C VAL A 103 10.45 0.72 -14.55
N TRP A 104 11.60 0.11 -14.36
CA TRP A 104 12.85 0.43 -15.06
C TRP A 104 13.18 -0.69 -16.05
N ASP A 105 13.83 -0.37 -17.17
CA ASP A 105 14.15 -1.32 -18.26
C ASP A 105 12.92 -2.03 -18.88
N GLY A 106 11.70 -1.58 -18.57
CA GLY A 106 10.46 -2.22 -19.04
C GLY A 106 10.07 -3.49 -18.29
N GLU A 107 10.80 -3.87 -17.25
CA GLU A 107 10.60 -5.12 -16.50
C GLU A 107 10.34 -4.85 -15.02
N PHE A 108 9.57 -5.73 -14.39
CA PHE A 108 9.41 -5.70 -12.94
C PHE A 108 10.68 -6.16 -12.24
N THR A 109 10.94 -5.60 -11.06
CA THR A 109 11.95 -6.12 -10.13
C THR A 109 11.60 -7.58 -9.82
N PRO A 110 12.53 -8.53 -9.98
CA PRO A 110 12.25 -9.95 -9.74
C PRO A 110 11.65 -10.20 -8.35
N GLY A 111 10.83 -11.24 -8.22
CA GLY A 111 10.22 -11.64 -6.96
C GLY A 111 8.97 -10.84 -6.55
N ILE A 112 8.53 -9.85 -7.33
CA ILE A 112 7.17 -9.31 -7.21
C ILE A 112 6.19 -10.15 -8.04
N ARG A 113 5.02 -10.44 -7.48
CA ARG A 113 3.94 -11.11 -8.20
C ARG A 113 2.61 -10.42 -7.92
N ILE A 114 1.85 -10.11 -8.97
CA ILE A 114 0.61 -9.33 -8.88
C ILE A 114 -0.54 -10.14 -9.44
N LEU A 115 -1.47 -10.49 -8.56
CA LEU A 115 -2.67 -11.26 -8.89
C LEU A 115 -3.90 -10.36 -8.87
N SER A 116 -4.82 -10.58 -9.80
CA SER A 116 -6.14 -9.95 -9.84
C SER A 116 -7.24 -10.97 -9.61
N LYS A 117 -8.22 -10.63 -8.78
CA LYS A 117 -9.40 -11.44 -8.47
C LYS A 117 -10.68 -10.61 -8.65
N SER A 118 -11.80 -11.31 -8.82
CA SER A 118 -13.14 -10.70 -8.87
C SER A 118 -13.31 -9.62 -9.95
N GLY A 119 -12.63 -9.79 -11.09
CA GLY A 119 -12.69 -8.84 -12.21
C GLY A 119 -12.03 -7.49 -11.93
N GLY A 120 -10.92 -7.46 -11.18
CA GLY A 120 -10.22 -6.22 -10.83
C GLY A 120 -10.75 -5.51 -9.59
N LYS A 121 -11.62 -6.17 -8.81
CA LYS A 121 -12.11 -5.68 -7.51
C LYS A 121 -11.21 -6.05 -6.34
N LYS A 122 -10.23 -6.93 -6.56
CA LYS A 122 -9.23 -7.31 -5.57
C LYS A 122 -7.91 -7.57 -6.26
N TYR A 123 -6.84 -7.02 -5.69
CA TYR A 123 -5.47 -7.28 -6.10
C TYR A 123 -4.70 -7.86 -4.92
N ILE A 124 -3.86 -8.85 -5.20
CA ILE A 124 -2.96 -9.46 -4.22
C ILE A 124 -1.55 -9.27 -4.79
N VAL A 125 -0.73 -8.54 -4.07
CA VAL A 125 0.68 -8.35 -4.38
C VAL A 125 1.48 -9.18 -3.41
N TYR A 126 2.41 -9.92 -3.96
CA TYR A 126 3.33 -10.75 -3.24
C TYR A 126 4.73 -10.14 -3.39
N LEU A 127 5.39 -9.92 -2.26
CA LEU A 127 6.79 -9.51 -2.22
C LEU A 127 7.66 -10.71 -1.96
N SER A 128 8.91 -10.53 -2.36
CA SER A 128 9.91 -11.59 -2.36
C SER A 128 10.24 -12.09 -0.93
N THR A 129 10.00 -11.30 0.13
CA THR A 129 10.07 -11.70 1.56
C THR A 129 8.95 -12.64 2.01
N GLY A 130 8.01 -12.96 1.12
CA GLY A 130 6.78 -13.67 1.44
C GLY A 130 5.64 -12.74 1.89
N THR A 131 5.88 -11.42 1.98
CA THR A 131 4.84 -10.45 2.35
C THR A 131 3.68 -10.51 1.37
N LYS A 132 2.46 -10.56 1.90
CA LYS A 132 1.23 -10.52 1.10
C LYS A 132 0.50 -9.21 1.35
N ILE A 133 0.32 -8.43 0.30
CA ILE A 133 -0.45 -7.20 0.31
C ILE A 133 -1.76 -7.45 -0.43
N THR A 134 -2.89 -7.29 0.25
CA THR A 134 -4.22 -7.39 -0.36
C THR A 134 -4.83 -6.01 -0.47
N ILE A 135 -5.26 -5.62 -1.67
CA ILE A 135 -5.97 -4.37 -1.93
C ILE A 135 -7.33 -4.74 -2.49
N GLU A 136 -8.40 -4.48 -1.75
CA GLU A 136 -9.75 -4.87 -2.17
C GLU A 136 -10.74 -3.72 -2.10
N GLN A 137 -11.56 -3.65 -3.15
CA GLN A 137 -12.68 -2.75 -3.23
C GLN A 137 -13.76 -3.17 -2.23
N THR A 138 -14.18 -2.22 -1.41
CA THR A 138 -15.28 -2.42 -0.46
C THR A 138 -16.50 -1.59 -0.85
N TYR A 139 -17.44 -1.41 0.07
CA TYR A 139 -18.65 -0.63 -0.18
C TYR A 139 -18.33 0.85 -0.48
N GLY A 140 -19.09 1.47 -1.38
CA GLY A 140 -18.86 2.87 -1.78
C GLY A 140 -17.57 3.03 -2.59
N HIS A 141 -16.79 4.08 -2.28
CA HIS A 141 -15.61 4.54 -3.03
C HIS A 141 -14.28 4.17 -2.38
N PHE A 142 -14.33 3.31 -1.35
CA PHE A 142 -13.18 2.99 -0.52
C PHE A 142 -12.52 1.67 -0.91
N ILE A 143 -11.28 1.51 -0.48
CA ILE A 143 -10.54 0.25 -0.58
C ILE A 143 -10.06 -0.14 0.81
N ASN A 144 -9.94 -1.43 1.07
CA ASN A 144 -9.17 -1.91 2.21
C ASN A 144 -7.80 -2.37 1.73
N VAL A 145 -6.78 -2.05 2.51
CA VAL A 145 -5.41 -2.51 2.28
C VAL A 145 -5.03 -3.38 3.47
N TYR A 146 -4.54 -4.58 3.21
CA TYR A 146 -4.06 -5.50 4.23
C TYR A 146 -2.62 -5.84 3.93
N VAL A 147 -1.75 -5.66 4.91
CA VAL A 147 -0.37 -6.14 4.85
C VAL A 147 -0.29 -7.33 5.77
N THR A 148 0.27 -8.41 5.26
CA THR A 148 0.51 -9.64 5.98
C THR A 148 2.00 -9.93 5.89
N GLY A 149 2.68 -9.83 7.01
CA GLY A 149 4.13 -10.00 7.10
C GLY A 149 4.57 -11.40 6.68
N GLY A 150 5.58 -11.46 5.81
CA GLY A 150 6.30 -12.67 5.46
C GLY A 150 7.39 -12.99 6.47
N ALA A 151 8.00 -14.18 6.37
CA ALA A 151 9.05 -14.58 7.30
C ALA A 151 10.25 -13.62 7.30
N GLY A 152 10.61 -13.07 6.13
CA GLY A 152 11.71 -12.11 5.99
C GLY A 152 11.42 -10.73 6.59
N ASP A 153 10.17 -10.44 6.96
CA ASP A 153 9.79 -9.16 7.55
C ASP A 153 9.95 -9.12 9.07
N PHE A 154 10.08 -10.27 9.75
CA PHE A 154 10.07 -10.34 11.21
C PHE A 154 11.19 -9.47 11.80
N ASP A 155 10.83 -8.59 12.75
CA ASP A 155 11.69 -7.57 13.37
C ASP A 155 12.27 -6.52 12.40
N ASN A 156 11.81 -6.52 11.15
CA ASN A 156 12.33 -5.71 10.07
C ASN A 156 11.30 -4.74 9.47
N THR A 157 10.19 -4.47 10.15
CA THR A 157 9.17 -3.52 9.66
C THR A 157 9.14 -2.21 10.45
N GLU A 158 8.69 -1.17 9.78
CA GLU A 158 8.31 0.11 10.36
C GLU A 158 7.12 0.69 9.58
N GLY A 159 6.47 1.74 10.10
CA GLY A 159 5.26 2.31 9.52
C GLY A 159 4.08 2.28 10.48
N LEU A 160 2.91 2.64 9.98
CA LEU A 160 1.65 2.54 10.74
C LEU A 160 1.37 1.10 11.22
N CYS A 161 1.80 0.09 10.47
CA CYS A 161 1.62 -1.31 10.86
C CYS A 161 2.58 -1.82 11.95
N GLY A 162 3.51 -1.00 12.46
CA GLY A 162 4.41 -1.37 13.56
C GLY A 162 5.66 -2.15 13.14
N THR A 163 6.23 -2.87 14.11
CA THR A 163 7.59 -3.47 14.11
C THR A 163 7.65 -4.95 13.73
N PHE A 164 6.52 -5.65 13.84
CA PHE A 164 6.36 -7.07 13.51
C PHE A 164 7.36 -7.98 14.21
N ASN A 165 7.39 -7.94 15.54
CA ASN A 165 8.36 -8.66 16.37
C ASN A 165 7.73 -9.33 17.61
N ASP A 166 6.40 -9.53 17.61
CA ASP A 166 5.61 -10.04 18.73
C ASP A 166 5.68 -9.17 20.01
N ASN A 167 6.09 -7.88 19.93
CA ASN A 167 6.21 -7.00 21.09
C ASN A 167 5.09 -5.93 21.16
N PRO A 168 4.07 -6.10 22.02
CA PRO A 168 2.96 -5.14 22.13
C PRO A 168 3.35 -3.73 22.59
N GLN A 169 4.59 -3.56 23.05
CA GLN A 169 5.09 -2.31 23.64
C GLN A 169 5.77 -1.39 22.62
N ASP A 170 6.02 -1.81 21.39
CA ASP A 170 6.70 -1.01 20.36
C ASP A 170 5.90 -0.82 19.06
N GLU A 171 4.63 -1.23 19.05
CA GLU A 171 3.70 -1.06 17.92
C GLU A 171 3.58 0.39 17.40
N LEU A 172 3.76 1.37 18.30
CA LEU A 172 3.71 2.80 17.98
C LEU A 172 5.12 3.41 17.89
N MET A 173 6.04 2.71 17.21
CA MET A 173 7.40 3.19 16.94
C MET A 173 7.40 4.34 15.92
N MET A 174 8.01 5.46 16.31
CA MET A 174 8.22 6.65 15.47
C MET A 174 9.39 6.43 14.50
N ARG A 175 9.54 7.30 13.50
CA ARG A 175 10.63 7.22 12.50
C ARG A 175 12.04 7.34 13.11
N ASP A 176 12.17 8.01 14.25
CA ASP A 176 13.43 8.15 14.98
C ASP A 176 13.75 6.93 15.88
N GLY A 177 12.90 5.90 15.86
CA GLY A 177 13.02 4.69 16.67
C GLY A 177 12.48 4.83 18.10
N THR A 178 11.97 6.00 18.49
CA THR A 178 11.34 6.17 19.81
C THR A 178 9.93 5.58 19.82
N ILE A 179 9.43 5.19 20.99
CA ILE A 179 8.07 4.65 21.14
C ILE A 179 7.12 5.76 21.62
N TYR A 180 6.10 6.03 20.82
CA TYR A 180 5.05 6.97 21.20
C TYR A 180 4.19 6.40 22.33
N ARG A 181 4.06 7.19 23.41
CA ARG A 181 3.20 6.88 24.58
C ARG A 181 2.27 8.04 24.94
N GLY A 182 2.01 8.94 23.99
CA GLY A 182 1.19 10.13 24.21
C GLY A 182 -0.31 9.84 24.17
N PRO A 183 -1.16 10.89 24.17
CA PRO A 183 -2.61 10.74 24.09
C PRO A 183 -3.06 9.90 22.88
N GLY A 184 -4.10 9.10 23.08
CA GLY A 184 -4.66 8.23 22.06
C GLY A 184 -3.87 6.96 21.78
N SER A 185 -2.85 6.63 22.57
CA SER A 185 -2.07 5.38 22.43
C SER A 185 -2.84 4.12 22.87
N ASP A 186 -3.96 4.27 23.58
CA ASP A 186 -4.78 3.15 24.02
C ASP A 186 -5.39 2.39 22.83
N ARG A 187 -5.80 1.15 23.06
CA ARG A 187 -6.46 0.32 22.05
C ARG A 187 -7.76 1.00 21.58
N GLY A 188 -7.92 1.17 20.27
CA GLY A 188 -9.01 1.91 19.65
C GLY A 188 -8.89 3.44 19.78
N GLY A 189 -7.76 3.95 20.29
CA GLY A 189 -7.50 5.39 20.42
C GLY A 189 -7.09 6.05 19.10
N GLN A 190 -6.78 7.35 19.16
CA GLN A 190 -6.29 8.15 18.02
C GLN A 190 -4.92 8.75 18.34
N PRO A 191 -3.82 8.03 18.11
CA PRO A 191 -2.47 8.49 18.42
C PRO A 191 -2.01 9.50 17.36
N LYS A 192 -2.50 10.74 17.48
CA LYS A 192 -2.38 11.76 16.43
C LYS A 192 -0.93 12.03 15.98
N ALA A 193 -0.04 12.27 16.95
CA ALA A 193 1.36 12.58 16.65
C ALA A 193 2.07 11.41 15.95
N PHE A 194 1.79 10.17 16.38
CA PHE A 194 2.32 8.98 15.72
C PHE A 194 1.78 8.82 14.29
N SER A 195 0.48 9.06 14.07
CA SER A 195 -0.10 9.00 12.72
C SER A 195 0.48 10.07 11.79
N GLN A 196 0.69 11.29 12.30
CA GLN A 196 1.30 12.38 11.54
C GLN A 196 2.77 12.12 11.21
N GLU A 197 3.52 11.50 12.12
CA GLU A 197 4.92 11.12 11.88
C GLU A 197 5.06 10.22 10.64
N TRP A 198 4.12 9.27 10.47
CA TRP A 198 4.11 8.36 9.33
C TRP A 198 3.47 8.94 8.06
N ARG A 199 3.10 10.23 8.05
CA ARG A 199 2.65 10.94 6.85
C ARG A 199 3.83 11.10 5.88
N VAL A 200 3.55 10.98 4.58
CA VAL A 200 4.55 11.00 3.51
C VAL A 200 4.61 12.40 2.88
N PRO A 201 5.77 13.09 2.94
CA PRO A 201 5.96 14.35 2.24
C PRO A 201 5.99 14.13 0.72
N GLU A 202 5.68 15.15 -0.06
CA GLU A 202 5.54 15.02 -1.52
C GLU A 202 6.77 14.42 -2.21
N SER A 203 7.96 14.77 -1.76
CA SER A 203 9.24 14.26 -2.28
C SER A 203 9.46 12.77 -2.08
N GLU A 204 8.76 12.14 -1.13
CA GLU A 204 8.90 10.72 -0.78
C GLU A 204 7.72 9.88 -1.30
N ARG A 205 6.75 10.48 -2.01
CA ARG A 205 5.58 9.75 -2.52
C ARG A 205 5.97 8.84 -3.67
N ILE A 206 5.77 7.54 -3.48
CA ILE A 206 6.09 6.52 -4.51
C ILE A 206 5.03 6.42 -5.62
N PHE A 207 3.92 7.15 -5.51
CA PHE A 207 2.83 7.18 -6.51
C PHE A 207 3.26 7.77 -7.87
N GLY A 208 4.44 8.37 -7.97
CA GLY A 208 5.07 8.83 -9.22
C GLY A 208 6.23 7.94 -9.70
N GLY A 209 6.41 6.76 -9.11
CA GLY A 209 7.57 5.90 -9.33
C GLY A 209 8.73 6.20 -8.38
N VAL A 210 9.84 5.50 -8.57
CA VAL A 210 11.06 5.62 -7.75
C VAL A 210 12.29 5.76 -8.63
N SER A 211 13.38 6.31 -8.07
CA SER A 211 14.68 6.36 -8.76
C SER A 211 15.28 4.96 -8.88
N LYS A 212 15.97 4.67 -10.01
CA LYS A 212 16.66 3.40 -10.23
C LYS A 212 17.77 3.22 -9.20
N THR A 213 17.71 2.12 -8.45
CA THR A 213 18.76 1.72 -7.50
C THR A 213 19.60 0.55 -8.04
N GLY A 214 19.06 -0.19 -9.02
CA GLY A 214 19.66 -1.44 -9.50
C GLY A 214 19.52 -2.59 -8.51
N TRP A 215 18.70 -2.41 -7.46
CA TRP A 215 18.49 -3.44 -6.45
C TRP A 215 17.83 -4.68 -7.06
N ARG A 216 18.32 -5.85 -6.67
CA ARG A 216 17.71 -7.14 -6.98
C ARG A 216 17.60 -7.95 -5.70
N PRO A 217 16.52 -8.74 -5.54
CA PRO A 217 16.40 -9.64 -4.41
C PRO A 217 17.58 -10.64 -4.38
N PRO A 218 18.18 -10.92 -3.21
CA PRO A 218 19.07 -12.07 -3.05
C PRO A 218 18.28 -13.36 -3.36
N MET A 219 18.77 -14.14 -4.34
CA MET A 219 18.20 -15.38 -4.89
C MET A 219 16.71 -15.63 -4.63
N VAL A 220 15.93 -15.40 -5.68
CA VAL A 220 14.52 -15.76 -5.76
C VAL A 220 14.42 -17.27 -5.96
N CYS A 221 13.73 -17.93 -5.05
CA CYS A 221 13.57 -19.37 -5.02
C CYS A 221 12.48 -19.82 -5.98
N GLU A 222 12.85 -20.40 -7.12
CA GLU A 222 11.87 -20.90 -8.09
C GLU A 222 11.25 -22.23 -7.64
N CYS A 223 9.94 -22.33 -7.80
CA CYS A 223 9.19 -23.51 -7.38
C CYS A 223 9.35 -24.64 -8.40
N HIS A 224 10.04 -25.71 -8.04
CA HIS A 224 10.11 -26.92 -8.84
C HIS A 224 9.02 -27.93 -8.44
N GLU A 225 8.35 -28.54 -9.41
CA GLU A 225 7.32 -29.58 -9.19
C GLU A 225 7.88 -30.89 -8.58
N GLN A 226 9.21 -31.05 -8.49
CA GLN A 226 9.84 -32.24 -7.91
C GLN A 226 10.32 -31.96 -6.48
N GLU A 227 9.74 -32.70 -5.53
CA GLU A 227 9.84 -32.50 -4.08
C GLU A 227 11.25 -32.72 -3.48
N ASP A 228 12.19 -33.32 -4.22
CA ASP A 228 13.37 -33.95 -3.61
C ASP A 228 14.62 -33.05 -3.49
N ASN A 229 14.59 -31.79 -3.94
CA ASN A 229 15.79 -30.94 -3.88
C ASN A 229 15.50 -29.43 -3.93
N ASN A 230 14.59 -28.95 -3.08
CA ASN A 230 14.28 -27.52 -3.02
C ASN A 230 15.38 -26.79 -2.22
N PRO A 231 16.23 -25.93 -2.84
CA PRO A 231 17.36 -25.28 -2.16
C PRO A 231 16.93 -24.15 -1.20
N CYS A 232 15.62 -23.95 -1.04
CA CYS A 232 15.02 -22.85 -0.31
C CYS A 232 15.11 -23.07 1.20
N GLY A 233 16.17 -22.55 1.80
CA GLY A 233 16.30 -22.37 3.24
C GLY A 233 15.54 -21.16 3.80
N TYR A 234 15.59 -20.99 5.13
CA TYR A 234 14.91 -19.93 5.88
C TYR A 234 15.35 -18.50 5.52
N ASP A 235 16.57 -18.35 4.97
CA ASP A 235 17.16 -17.05 4.62
C ASP A 235 16.94 -16.63 3.16
N TYR A 236 16.24 -17.45 2.36
CA TYR A 236 16.04 -17.21 0.93
C TYR A 236 14.65 -16.65 0.64
N ILE A 237 14.63 -15.75 -0.34
CA ILE A 237 13.46 -15.03 -0.82
C ILE A 237 12.66 -15.95 -1.73
N THR A 238 11.41 -16.24 -1.40
CA THR A 238 10.59 -17.26 -2.09
C THR A 238 9.90 -16.71 -3.34
N GLU A 239 9.89 -17.46 -4.45
CA GLU A 239 8.73 -17.37 -5.35
C GLU A 239 7.53 -18.04 -4.69
N HIS A 240 6.37 -17.48 -4.93
CA HIS A 240 5.13 -18.01 -4.39
C HIS A 240 4.73 -19.28 -5.13
N CYS A 241 5.02 -20.43 -4.52
CA CYS A 241 4.63 -21.77 -5.01
C CYS A 241 3.14 -22.10 -4.77
N ASP A 242 2.40 -21.16 -4.20
CA ASP A 242 0.99 -21.36 -3.85
C ASP A 242 0.17 -21.60 -5.11
N GLN A 243 -0.72 -22.59 -5.04
CA GLN A 243 -1.73 -22.77 -6.07
C GLN A 243 -2.61 -21.51 -6.12
N ILE A 244 -2.67 -20.90 -7.30
CA ILE A 244 -3.53 -19.74 -7.53
C ILE A 244 -4.99 -20.20 -7.33
N GLU A 245 -5.68 -19.62 -6.36
CA GLU A 245 -7.09 -19.91 -6.12
C GLU A 245 -7.93 -19.71 -7.39
N GLU A 246 -8.94 -20.56 -7.58
CA GLU A 246 -9.86 -20.47 -8.71
C GLU A 246 -10.45 -19.05 -8.85
N GLY A 247 -10.47 -18.54 -10.09
CA GLY A 247 -10.94 -17.18 -10.40
C GLY A 247 -9.92 -16.07 -10.15
N THR A 248 -8.69 -16.40 -9.73
CA THR A 248 -7.56 -15.47 -9.61
C THR A 248 -6.68 -15.55 -10.86
N LYS A 249 -6.18 -14.41 -11.34
CA LYS A 249 -5.34 -14.31 -12.54
C LYS A 249 -4.02 -13.64 -12.18
N ASP A 250 -2.90 -14.26 -12.57
CA ASP A 250 -1.62 -13.57 -12.58
C ASP A 250 -1.62 -12.54 -13.71
N ILE A 251 -1.34 -11.28 -13.35
CA ILE A 251 -1.35 -10.15 -14.27
C ILE A 251 -0.03 -9.39 -14.29
N THR A 252 1.02 -9.92 -13.64
CA THR A 252 2.32 -9.25 -13.48
C THR A 252 2.83 -8.72 -14.83
N ASP A 253 2.90 -9.59 -15.85
CA ASP A 253 3.39 -9.23 -17.19
C ASP A 253 2.34 -8.58 -18.11
N ARG A 254 1.14 -8.32 -17.60
CA ARG A 254 -0.01 -7.80 -18.37
C ARG A 254 -0.49 -6.45 -17.86
N LEU A 255 0.17 -5.90 -16.84
CA LEU A 255 -0.16 -4.59 -16.30
C LEU A 255 0.25 -3.48 -17.28
N PRO A 256 -0.53 -2.39 -17.36
CA PRO A 256 -0.06 -1.16 -17.99
C PRO A 256 1.17 -0.65 -17.25
N ILE A 257 2.30 -0.58 -17.95
CA ILE A 257 3.56 -0.09 -17.38
C ILE A 257 3.90 1.32 -17.88
N VAL A 258 4.50 2.10 -17.00
CA VAL A 258 5.16 3.37 -17.30
C VAL A 258 6.66 3.15 -17.11
N ASN A 259 7.41 3.19 -18.20
CA ASN A 259 8.87 3.02 -18.15
C ASN A 259 9.54 4.33 -17.73
N MET A 260 10.22 4.30 -16.59
CA MET A 260 10.84 5.48 -15.97
C MET A 260 12.05 6.02 -16.74
N GLU A 261 12.71 5.22 -17.58
CA GLU A 261 13.86 5.65 -18.41
C GLU A 261 13.47 6.68 -19.47
N SER A 262 12.21 6.63 -19.92
CA SER A 262 11.67 7.58 -20.89
C SER A 262 11.60 9.02 -20.35
N PHE A 263 11.85 9.22 -19.06
CA PHE A 263 11.86 10.52 -18.39
C PHE A 263 13.28 11.02 -18.01
N GLN A 264 14.35 10.29 -18.36
CA GLN A 264 15.74 10.66 -18.05
C GLN A 264 16.40 11.65 -19.04
N GLY A 265 15.70 12.09 -20.09
CA GLY A 265 16.17 13.20 -20.93
C GLY A 265 15.82 14.54 -20.27
N ASP A 266 16.76 15.49 -20.27
CA ASP A 266 16.61 16.87 -19.80
C ASP A 266 15.16 17.33 -19.83
N VAL A 267 14.54 17.50 -18.66
CA VAL A 267 13.20 18.05 -18.54
C VAL A 267 13.26 19.46 -19.12
N PRO A 268 12.75 19.73 -20.35
CA PRO A 268 12.44 21.11 -20.65
C PRO A 268 11.31 21.45 -19.68
N MET A 269 11.30 22.66 -19.14
CA MET A 269 10.21 23.18 -18.31
C MET A 269 8.89 23.35 -19.11
N GLN A 270 8.63 22.48 -20.09
CA GLN A 270 7.47 22.36 -20.94
C GLN A 270 7.22 20.87 -21.21
N VAL A 271 6.38 20.27 -20.38
CA VAL A 271 5.76 18.96 -20.64
C VAL A 271 5.08 19.00 -22.02
N PRO A 272 5.35 18.06 -22.94
CA PRO A 272 4.69 18.01 -24.23
C PRO A 272 3.18 17.85 -24.05
N MET A 273 2.43 18.72 -24.71
CA MET A 273 0.98 18.92 -24.60
C MET A 273 0.13 17.72 -25.11
N MET A 274 0.76 16.62 -25.52
CA MET A 274 0.12 15.47 -26.18
C MET A 274 -0.02 14.24 -25.28
N MET A 275 -0.52 14.42 -24.07
CA MET A 275 -1.45 13.46 -23.45
C MET A 275 -2.32 14.18 -22.43
N ARG A 276 -2.96 15.28 -22.86
CA ARG A 276 -4.18 15.76 -22.21
C ARG A 276 -5.33 14.81 -22.53
N MET A 277 -5.30 13.58 -21.98
CA MET A 277 -6.56 13.14 -21.37
C MET A 277 -6.94 14.27 -20.42
N ARG A 278 -8.14 14.83 -20.56
CA ARG A 278 -8.65 15.90 -19.68
C ARG A 278 -8.80 15.36 -18.26
N VAL A 279 -7.68 15.12 -17.58
CA VAL A 279 -7.60 15.17 -16.13
C VAL A 279 -7.37 16.65 -15.85
N ARG A 280 -8.44 17.35 -15.45
CA ARG A 280 -8.25 18.67 -14.85
C ARG A 280 -7.24 18.48 -13.72
N ARG A 281 -6.06 19.09 -13.85
CA ARG A 281 -5.19 19.36 -12.71
C ARG A 281 -5.95 20.31 -11.80
N GLN A 282 -6.77 19.76 -10.92
CA GLN A 282 -6.84 20.28 -9.57
C GLN A 282 -5.90 19.36 -8.79
N ALA A 283 -4.68 19.85 -8.56
CA ALA A 283 -3.95 19.38 -7.40
C ALA A 283 -4.87 19.68 -6.22
N VAL A 284 -5.52 18.65 -5.70
CA VAL A 284 -6.19 18.77 -4.40
C VAL A 284 -5.02 18.88 -3.43
N ASP A 285 -4.86 20.08 -2.90
CA ASP A 285 -3.87 20.38 -1.89
C ASP A 285 -4.27 19.59 -0.63
N TYR A 286 -3.64 18.43 -0.41
CA TYR A 286 -3.90 17.59 0.76
C TYR A 286 -3.38 18.24 2.06
N ASN A 287 -2.90 19.49 2.04
CA ASN A 287 -2.39 20.24 3.19
C ASN A 287 -3.45 20.73 4.18
N SER A 288 -4.66 20.16 4.19
CA SER A 288 -5.66 20.48 5.22
C SER A 288 -5.16 19.99 6.59
N THR A 289 -4.67 20.92 7.40
CA THR A 289 -4.33 20.74 8.81
C THR A 289 -5.59 20.70 9.64
N ASP A 290 -5.73 19.63 10.41
CA ASP A 290 -6.53 19.51 11.63
C ASP A 290 -8.05 19.76 11.51
N TRP A 291 -8.80 18.65 11.50
CA TRP A 291 -10.15 18.64 12.04
C TRP A 291 -10.09 18.24 13.52
N GLU A 292 -10.07 19.23 14.41
CA GLU A 292 -10.54 19.06 15.79
C GLU A 292 -12.07 19.16 15.81
N GLY A 293 -12.75 18.11 15.36
CA GLY A 293 -14.20 17.97 15.56
C GLY A 293 -14.49 17.64 17.04
N PRO A 294 -15.54 18.22 17.65
CA PRO A 294 -15.83 17.98 19.06
C PRO A 294 -16.26 16.53 19.28
N ILE A 295 -15.64 15.89 20.26
CA ILE A 295 -16.04 14.60 20.80
C ILE A 295 -17.45 14.77 21.37
N LYS A 296 -18.43 14.03 20.81
CA LYS A 296 -19.72 13.77 21.44
C LYS A 296 -19.98 12.27 21.43
#